data_AF-A0A183KLU2-F1
#
_entry.id   AF-A0A183KLU2-F1
#
_cell.length_a   1.000
_cell.length_b   1.000
_cell.length_c   1.000
_cell.angle_alpha   90.00
_cell.angle_beta   90.00
_cell.angle_gamma   90.00
#
_symmetry.space_group_name_H-M   'P 1'
#
loop_
_entity.id
_entity.type
_entity.pdbx_description
1 polymer ?
#
loop_
_entity_poly.entity_id
_entity_poly.type
_entity_poly.pdbx_seq_one_letter_code
_entity_poly.pdbx_strand_id
1 'polypeptide(L)'
;MPIDVTLPMTEEIRMDIRQMNSGKAEESDNIPVEALKSDLKATESLLHVLFRKILKEEKVPPTAWEEGYLIKITKRGDLSKYENFRGITLPSVPGEVFNRVLLNWMRDSVDAQLRDQQAGIHTTYCTAKSFVEDT
;
A
#
# COMPACT_ATOMS: atom_id res chain seq x y z
N MET A 1 -0.70 -11.11 18.41
CA MET A 1 -1.12 -9.98 19.28
C MET A 1 -2.29 -9.25 18.64
N PRO A 2 -3.22 -8.65 19.40
CA PRO A 2 -4.24 -7.79 18.81
C PRO A 2 -3.57 -6.57 18.17
N ILE A 3 -3.98 -6.22 16.95
CA ILE A 3 -3.55 -5.00 16.28
C ILE A 3 -4.19 -3.84 17.04
N ASP A 4 -3.36 -3.01 17.66
CA ASP A 4 -3.82 -1.84 18.38
C ASP A 4 -4.22 -0.76 17.36
N VAL A 5 -5.53 -0.68 17.06
CA VAL A 5 -6.08 0.28 16.10
C VAL A 5 -6.21 1.69 16.73
N THR A 6 -5.53 1.97 17.85
CA THR A 6 -5.66 3.24 18.58
C THR A 6 -5.02 4.41 17.85
N LEU A 7 -5.81 5.04 16.98
CA LEU A 7 -5.85 6.50 16.85
C LEU A 7 -4.52 7.27 16.57
N PRO A 8 -3.43 6.76 15.95
CA PRO A 8 -2.29 7.61 15.56
C PRO A 8 -2.47 8.07 14.11
N MET A 9 -3.67 7.90 13.56
CA MET A 9 -3.92 7.88 12.12
C MET A 9 -3.58 9.21 11.43
N THR A 10 -3.70 10.34 12.13
CA THR A 10 -3.46 11.67 11.56
C THR A 10 -1.98 11.92 11.26
N GLU A 11 -1.09 11.64 12.22
CA GLU A 11 0.36 11.79 12.01
C GLU A 11 0.90 10.72 11.05
N GLU A 12 0.39 9.49 11.11
CA GLU A 12 0.76 8.42 10.16
C GLU A 12 0.35 8.77 8.72
N ILE A 13 -0.90 9.21 8.49
CA ILE A 13 -1.36 9.70 7.19
C ILE A 13 -0.45 10.82 6.70
N ARG A 14 -0.13 11.79 7.56
CA ARG A 14 0.72 12.92 7.21
C ARG A 14 2.14 12.48 6.85
N MET A 15 2.70 11.53 7.59
CA MET A 15 4.03 10.97 7.31
C MET A 15 4.03 10.18 6.00
N ASP A 16 3.01 9.36 5.75
CA ASP A 16 2.90 8.60 4.51
C ASP A 16 2.79 9.51 3.29
N ILE A 17 1.90 10.51 3.30
CA ILE A 17 1.76 11.47 2.18
C ILE A 17 3.10 12.18 1.89
N ARG A 18 3.87 12.52 2.93
CA ARG A 18 5.20 13.14 2.76
C ARG A 18 6.20 12.20 2.11
N GLN A 19 6.17 10.91 2.46
CA GLN A 19 7.08 9.90 1.93
C GLN A 19 6.70 9.36 0.54
N MET A 20 5.49 9.64 0.06
CA MET A 20 5.08 9.24 -1.29
C MET A 20 5.94 9.93 -2.35
N ASN A 21 6.30 9.19 -3.40
CA ASN A 21 7.07 9.74 -4.51
C ASN A 21 6.20 10.65 -5.38
N SER A 22 6.74 11.82 -5.72
CA SER A 22 6.15 12.75 -6.68
C SER A 22 6.50 12.33 -8.11
N GLY A 23 5.63 12.65 -9.08
CA GLY A 23 5.82 12.32 -10.50
C GLY A 23 5.47 10.87 -10.90
N LYS A 24 4.71 10.14 -10.07
CA LYS A 24 4.04 8.90 -10.51
C LYS A 24 2.90 9.25 -11.47
N ALA A 25 2.61 8.37 -12.42
CA ALA A 25 1.47 8.54 -13.33
C ALA A 25 0.14 8.60 -12.54
N GLU A 26 -0.66 9.65 -12.79
CA GLU A 26 -2.06 9.73 -12.35
C GLU A 26 -2.90 8.78 -13.20
N GLU A 27 -3.26 7.61 -12.67
CA GLU A 27 -3.83 6.57 -13.52
C GLU A 27 -5.23 6.09 -13.12
N SER A 28 -5.80 6.50 -11.98
CA SER A 28 -7.19 6.13 -11.62
C SER A 28 -8.09 7.32 -11.28
N ASP A 29 -7.67 8.17 -10.34
CA ASP A 29 -8.57 9.19 -9.76
C ASP A 29 -8.31 10.59 -10.35
N ASN A 30 -7.31 10.74 -11.24
CA ASN A 30 -6.78 12.03 -11.72
C ASN A 30 -6.35 12.97 -10.57
N ILE A 31 -5.94 12.39 -9.43
CA ILE A 31 -5.44 13.13 -8.27
C ILE A 31 -3.93 12.86 -8.16
N PRO A 32 -3.08 13.86 -8.41
CA PRO A 32 -1.63 13.71 -8.22
C PRO A 32 -1.30 13.60 -6.75
N VAL A 33 -0.21 12.90 -6.43
CA VAL A 33 0.39 12.93 -5.08
C VAL A 33 0.72 14.37 -4.67
N GLU A 34 1.09 15.21 -5.63
CA GLU A 34 1.33 16.64 -5.47
C GLU A 34 0.10 17.39 -4.95
N ALA A 35 -1.12 17.00 -5.37
CA ALA A 35 -2.34 17.61 -4.86
C ALA A 35 -2.52 17.30 -3.36
N LEU A 36 -2.27 16.07 -2.92
CA LEU A 36 -2.31 15.70 -1.50
C LEU A 36 -1.23 16.44 -0.68
N LYS A 37 -0.07 16.71 -1.29
CA LYS A 37 1.03 17.46 -0.65
C LYS A 37 0.79 18.97 -0.62
N SER A 38 -0.06 19.52 -1.49
CA SER A 38 -0.31 20.96 -1.61
C SER A 38 -0.98 21.57 -0.37
N ASP A 39 -1.93 20.84 0.22
CA ASP A 39 -2.56 21.17 1.50
C ASP A 39 -2.61 19.91 2.37
N LEU A 40 -1.50 19.65 3.05
CA LEU A 40 -1.34 18.49 3.92
C LEU A 40 -2.40 18.48 5.03
N LYS A 41 -2.76 19.64 5.58
CA LYS A 41 -3.66 19.71 6.74
C LYS A 41 -5.10 19.40 6.34
N ALA A 42 -5.57 19.95 5.22
CA ALA A 42 -6.90 19.64 4.70
C ALA A 42 -7.00 18.18 4.26
N THR A 43 -5.97 17.68 3.58
CA THR A 43 -5.91 16.30 3.08
C THR A 43 -5.88 15.29 4.23
N GLU A 44 -5.04 15.53 5.23
CA GLU A 44 -4.96 14.71 6.45
C GLU A 44 -6.32 14.63 7.14
N SER A 45 -6.98 15.76 7.36
CA SER A 45 -8.29 15.80 8.02
C SER A 45 -9.34 15.04 7.23
N LEU A 46 -9.35 15.17 5.89
CA LEU A 46 -10.30 14.49 5.02
C LEU A 46 -10.09 12.97 5.05
N LEU A 47 -8.84 12.51 4.87
CA LEU A 47 -8.50 11.09 4.85
C LEU A 47 -8.74 10.43 6.21
N HIS A 48 -8.44 11.13 7.32
CA HIS A 48 -8.70 10.61 8.65
C HIS A 48 -10.21 10.35 8.89
N VAL A 49 -11.08 11.27 8.45
CA VAL A 49 -12.54 11.07 8.53
C VAL A 49 -12.98 9.89 7.66
N LEU A 50 -12.47 9.82 6.43
CA LEU A 50 -12.78 8.74 5.49
C LEU A 50 -12.37 7.37 6.05
N PHE A 51 -11.12 7.22 6.47
CA PHE A 51 -10.58 5.95 6.93
C PHE A 51 -11.21 5.50 8.24
N ARG A 52 -11.51 6.42 9.16
CA ARG A 52 -12.29 6.10 10.37
C ARG A 52 -13.66 5.54 10.00
N LYS A 53 -14.32 6.11 9.00
CA LYS A 53 -15.62 5.62 8.53
C LYS A 53 -15.50 4.20 7.97
N ILE A 54 -14.47 3.94 7.14
CA ILE A 54 -14.21 2.60 6.58
C ILE A 54 -13.96 1.57 7.68
N LEU A 55 -13.11 1.89 8.66
CA LEU A 55 -12.79 0.98 9.76
C LEU A 55 -13.99 0.71 10.69
N LYS A 56 -14.85 1.71 10.88
CA LYS A 56 -16.03 1.59 11.75
C LYS A 56 -17.22 0.90 11.08
N GLU A 57 -17.44 1.18 9.80
CA GLU A 57 -18.57 0.65 9.06
C GLU A 57 -18.23 -0.66 8.31
N GLU A 58 -16.95 -1.04 8.27
CA GLU A 58 -16.39 -2.14 7.44
C GLU A 58 -16.82 -2.06 5.97
N LYS A 59 -17.18 -0.86 5.52
CA LYS A 59 -17.64 -0.56 4.17
C LYS A 59 -16.64 0.35 3.49
N VAL A 60 -16.10 -0.13 2.38
CA VAL A 60 -15.27 0.65 1.47
C VAL A 60 -16.13 1.75 0.83
N PRO A 61 -15.60 2.96 0.57
CA PRO A 61 -16.36 4.02 -0.09
C PRO A 61 -16.79 3.53 -1.48
N PRO A 62 -18.10 3.49 -1.77
CA PRO A 62 -18.60 2.82 -2.96
C PRO A 62 -18.47 3.74 -4.16
N THR A 63 -17.37 3.60 -4.92
CA THR A 63 -17.25 3.77 -6.39
C THR A 63 -15.78 3.74 -6.83
N ALA A 64 -14.91 4.57 -6.23
CA ALA A 64 -13.52 4.73 -6.70
C ALA A 64 -12.57 3.56 -6.36
N TRP A 65 -12.91 2.73 -5.36
CA TRP A 65 -12.04 1.62 -4.90
C TRP A 65 -12.51 0.24 -5.39
N GLU A 66 -13.69 0.15 -5.98
CA GLU A 66 -14.20 -1.08 -6.60
C GLU A 66 -13.73 -1.21 -8.06
N GLU A 67 -13.45 -0.09 -8.72
CA GLU A 67 -12.93 -0.01 -10.09
C GLU A 67 -11.40 -0.04 -10.10
N GLY A 68 -10.81 -1.20 -9.80
CA GLY A 68 -9.39 -1.41 -9.96
C GLY A 68 -9.00 -1.60 -11.44
N TYR A 69 -8.20 -0.70 -12.02
CA TYR A 69 -7.71 -0.87 -13.39
C TYR A 69 -6.73 -2.05 -13.45
N LEU A 70 -7.11 -3.11 -14.16
CA LEU A 70 -6.30 -4.32 -14.30
C LEU A 70 -5.22 -4.10 -15.37
N ILE A 71 -4.01 -3.77 -14.93
CA ILE A 71 -2.85 -3.67 -15.84
C ILE A 71 -2.21 -5.04 -15.98
N LYS A 72 -2.00 -5.48 -17.23
CA LYS A 72 -1.28 -6.72 -17.54
C LYS A 72 0.22 -6.44 -17.56
N ILE A 73 0.94 -6.91 -16.54
CA ILE A 73 2.40 -6.96 -16.55
C ILE A 73 2.85 -8.27 -17.18
N THR A 74 3.74 -8.19 -18.16
CA THR A 74 4.38 -9.36 -18.73
C THR A 74 5.43 -9.93 -17.76
N LYS A 75 5.30 -11.21 -17.44
CA LYS A 75 6.35 -12.00 -16.79
C LYS A 75 7.39 -12.38 -17.85
N ARG A 76 8.62 -12.64 -17.40
CA ARG A 76 9.71 -13.13 -18.26
C ARG A 76 9.32 -14.50 -18.85
N GLY A 77 9.35 -14.63 -20.18
CA GLY A 77 8.96 -15.84 -20.89
C GLY A 77 8.35 -15.55 -22.27
N ASP A 78 7.74 -16.55 -22.88
CA ASP A 78 7.05 -16.45 -24.17
C ASP A 78 5.75 -15.64 -24.05
N LEU A 79 5.69 -14.48 -24.70
CA LEU A 79 4.55 -13.56 -24.64
C LEU A 79 3.28 -14.10 -25.31
N SER A 80 3.36 -15.20 -26.07
CA SER A 80 2.19 -15.85 -26.66
C SER A 80 1.38 -16.68 -25.64
N LYS A 81 1.97 -17.00 -24.49
CA LYS A 81 1.33 -17.82 -23.45
C LYS A 81 0.62 -16.93 -22.42
N TYR A 82 -0.67 -17.17 -22.21
CA TYR A 82 -1.49 -16.44 -21.24
C TYR A 82 -0.92 -16.46 -19.81
N GLU A 83 -0.30 -17.57 -19.41
CA GLU A 83 0.32 -17.77 -18.09
C GLU A 83 1.46 -16.78 -17.78
N ASN A 84 2.06 -16.20 -18.82
CA ASN A 84 3.12 -15.22 -18.72
C ASN A 84 2.61 -13.79 -18.53
N PHE A 85 1.32 -13.59 -18.32
CA PHE A 85 0.78 -12.30 -17.90
C PHE A 85 0.40 -12.35 -16.41
N ARG A 86 0.72 -11.29 -15.68
CA ARG A 86 0.26 -11.04 -14.32
C ARG A 86 -0.67 -9.84 -14.35
N GLY A 87 -1.92 -10.03 -13.94
CA GLY A 87 -2.78 -8.90 -13.61
C GLY A 87 -2.25 -8.24 -12.34
N ILE A 88 -2.06 -6.92 -12.39
CA ILE A 88 -1.94 -6.09 -11.20
C ILE A 88 -3.11 -5.12 -11.16
N THR A 89 -3.61 -4.89 -9.96
CA THR A 89 -4.57 -3.82 -9.69
C THR A 89 -3.79 -2.68 -9.08
N LEU A 90 -3.81 -1.51 -9.72
CA LEU A 90 -3.26 -0.30 -9.12
C LEU A 90 -4.30 0.30 -8.16
N PRO A 91 -3.94 0.52 -6.89
CA PRO A 91 -4.80 1.24 -5.96
C PRO A 91 -4.81 2.73 -6.31
N SER A 92 -5.92 3.40 -6.04
CA SER A 92 -6.00 4.86 -6.07
C SER A 92 -5.03 5.50 -5.09
N VAL A 93 -4.72 6.79 -5.26
CA VAL A 93 -3.77 7.49 -4.37
C VAL A 93 -4.23 7.48 -2.91
N PRO A 94 -5.51 7.76 -2.56
CA PRO A 94 -6.02 7.56 -1.20
C PRO A 94 -5.96 6.10 -0.73
N GLY A 95 -6.15 5.13 -1.63
CA GLY A 95 -6.03 3.70 -1.34
C GLY A 95 -4.59 3.27 -1.06
N GLU A 96 -3.60 3.85 -1.75
CA GLU A 96 -2.17 3.63 -1.49
C GLU A 96 -1.79 4.13 -0.08
N VAL A 97 -2.30 5.31 0.33
CA VAL A 97 -2.13 5.83 1.69
C VAL A 97 -2.78 4.89 2.71
N PHE A 98 -4.02 4.46 2.49
CA PHE A 98 -4.71 3.56 3.39
C PHE A 98 -3.98 2.21 3.56
N ASN A 99 -3.52 1.63 2.45
CA ASN A 99 -2.76 0.37 2.46
C ASN A 99 -1.43 0.49 3.20
N ARG A 100 -0.73 1.63 3.07
CA ARG A 100 0.52 1.89 3.81
C ARG A 100 0.28 1.99 5.31
N VAL A 101 -0.74 2.75 5.73
CA VAL A 101 -1.12 2.87 7.14
C VAL A 101 -1.45 1.49 7.73
N LEU A 102 -2.29 0.71 7.03
CA LEU A 102 -2.65 -0.64 7.46
C LEU A 102 -1.44 -1.58 7.53
N LEU A 103 -0.55 -1.51 6.52
CA LEU A 103 0.68 -2.29 6.49
C LEU A 103 1.57 -1.94 7.68
N ASN A 104 1.72 -0.66 8.01
CA ASN A 104 2.52 -0.21 9.16
C ASN A 104 2.01 -0.79 10.48
N TRP A 105 0.68 -0.86 10.67
CA TRP A 105 0.09 -1.48 11.88
C TRP A 105 0.33 -2.99 11.94
N MET A 106 0.27 -3.67 10.80
CA MET A 106 0.47 -5.11 10.73
C MET A 106 1.94 -5.51 10.76
N ARG A 107 2.83 -4.60 10.37
CA ARG A 107 4.25 -4.88 10.12
C ARG A 107 4.91 -5.57 11.30
N ASP A 108 4.81 -5.02 12.51
CA ASP A 108 5.47 -5.60 13.68
C ASP A 108 4.88 -6.96 14.08
N SER A 109 3.56 -7.13 13.90
CA SER A 109 2.87 -8.40 14.15
C SER A 109 3.23 -9.48 13.12
N VAL A 110 3.41 -9.07 11.85
CA VAL A 110 3.81 -9.95 10.75
C VAL A 110 5.29 -10.32 10.85
N ASP A 111 6.17 -9.35 11.10
CA ASP A 111 7.62 -9.56 11.23
C ASP A 111 7.93 -10.55 12.37
N ALA A 112 7.20 -10.46 13.49
CA ALA A 112 7.33 -11.40 14.61
C ALA A 112 6.88 -12.85 14.29
N GLN A 113 6.12 -13.07 13.22
CA GLN A 113 5.60 -14.38 12.81
C GLN A 113 6.29 -14.93 11.55
N LEU A 114 7.10 -14.12 10.85
CA LEU A 114 7.80 -14.55 9.65
C LEU A 114 8.95 -15.49 10.03
N ARG A 115 9.13 -16.56 9.23
CA ARG A 115 10.32 -17.41 9.31
C ARG A 115 11.50 -16.67 8.69
N ASP A 116 12.72 -16.96 9.18
CA ASP A 116 13.97 -16.37 8.67
C ASP A 116 14.14 -16.55 7.14
N GLN A 117 13.61 -17.64 6.58
CA GLN A 117 13.63 -17.91 5.13
C GLN A 117 12.71 -16.99 4.30
N GLN A 118 11.77 -16.26 4.90
CA GLN A 118 10.88 -15.32 4.20
C GLN A 118 11.45 -13.90 4.16
N ALA A 119 12.56 -13.74 3.43
CA ALA A 119 13.27 -12.47 3.27
C ALA A 119 12.58 -11.42 2.39
N GLY A 120 11.44 -11.75 1.74
CA GLY A 120 10.76 -10.85 0.80
C GLY A 120 9.83 -9.81 1.46
N ILE A 121 9.44 -10.04 2.71
CA ILE A 121 8.53 -9.18 3.49
C ILE A 121 9.24 -8.66 4.75
N HIS A 122 10.28 -9.36 5.20
CA HIS A 122 11.02 -9.04 6.40
C HIS A 122 11.75 -7.69 6.24
N THR A 123 11.69 -6.88 7.29
CA THR A 123 12.21 -5.50 7.29
C THR A 123 13.73 -5.39 7.17
N THR A 124 14.47 -6.46 7.51
CA THR A 124 15.94 -6.47 7.65
C THR A 124 16.64 -7.29 6.56
N TYR A 125 15.88 -8.09 5.82
CA TYR A 125 16.39 -9.03 4.84
C TYR A 125 15.89 -8.68 3.45
N CYS A 126 16.71 -9.00 2.46
CA CYS A 126 16.34 -8.98 1.05
C CYS A 126 16.67 -10.36 0.49
N THR A 127 16.04 -10.76 -0.61
CA THR A 127 16.21 -12.11 -1.20
C THR A 127 17.67 -12.44 -1.51
N ALA A 128 18.56 -11.45 -1.64
CA ALA A 128 19.99 -11.66 -1.78
C ALA A 128 20.68 -12.25 -0.54
N LYS A 129 20.22 -11.92 0.68
CA LYS A 129 20.81 -12.45 1.92
C LYS A 129 20.49 -13.93 2.16
N SER A 130 19.33 -14.39 1.69
CA SER A 130 18.92 -15.80 1.78
C SER A 130 19.74 -16.77 0.91
N PHE A 131 20.62 -16.28 0.03
CA PHE A 131 21.56 -17.10 -0.74
C PHE A 131 22.95 -17.21 -0.11
N VAL A 132 23.25 -16.44 0.94
CA VAL A 132 24.60 -16.36 1.54
C VAL A 132 24.78 -17.38 2.67
N GLU A 133 23.69 -17.86 3.28
CA GLU A 133 23.74 -18.81 4.40
C GLU A 133 23.82 -20.29 3.95
N ASP A 134 23.75 -20.58 2.65
CA ASP A 134 23.86 -21.93 2.06
C ASP A 134 25.27 -22.27 1.52
N THR A 135 26.32 -21.55 1.94
CA THR A 135 27.74 -21.80 1.61
C THR A 135 28.61 -21.93 2.85
#